data_AF-A0A945SKN0-F1
#
_entry.id   AF-A0A945SKN0-F1
#
_cell.length_a   1.000
_cell.length_b   1.000
_cell.length_c   1.000
_cell.angle_alpha   90.00
_cell.angle_beta   90.00
_cell.angle_gamma   90.00
#
_symmetry.space_group_name_H-M   'P 1'
#
loop_
_entity.id
_entity.type
_entity.pdbx_description
1 polymer ?
#
loop_
_entity_poly.entity_id
_entity_poly.type
_entity_poly.pdbx_seq_one_letter_code
_entity_poly.pdbx_strand_id
1 'polypeptide(L)'
;MEASLFLRCTEADLQKLTRTHKISYIQVTSEQIDFFGFQLLEYLLKSVVTKSPSSDTATSSPERIVRAKELQELTGLSRTTLWRLERRGEFPDRVPLSGSSVGWRYSEVMEWMQTR
;
A
#
# COMPACT_ATOMS: atom_id res chain seq x y z
N MET A 1 1.35 16.81 13.84
CA MET A 1 2.72 17.19 14.26
C MET A 1 3.39 18.23 13.34
N GLU A 2 2.77 18.74 12.26
CA GLU A 2 3.50 19.62 11.30
C GLU A 2 3.07 21.10 11.29
N ALA A 3 1.98 21.47 11.96
CA ALA A 3 1.59 22.88 12.10
C ALA A 3 2.57 23.70 12.98
N SER A 4 3.33 23.03 13.85
CA SER A 4 4.32 23.65 14.76
C SER A 4 5.50 24.24 14.00
N LEU A 5 5.95 23.56 12.95
CA LEU A 5 7.08 23.97 12.12
C LEU A 5 6.79 25.25 11.32
N PHE A 6 5.55 25.46 10.90
CA PHE A 6 5.14 26.67 10.17
C PHE A 6 4.92 27.88 11.09
N LEU A 7 4.52 27.66 12.34
CA LEU A 7 4.18 28.73 13.28
C LEU A 7 5.33 29.10 14.25
N ARG A 8 6.51 28.46 14.11
CA ARG A 8 7.63 28.53 15.07
C ARG A 8 7.17 28.35 16.52
N CYS A 9 6.23 27.44 16.75
CA CYS A 9 5.70 27.19 18.08
C CYS A 9 5.89 25.72 18.45
N THR A 10 6.05 25.45 19.74
CA THR A 10 6.27 24.09 20.21
C THR A 10 4.95 23.31 20.22
N GLU A 11 5.01 21.98 20.16
CA GLU A 11 3.82 21.12 20.16
C GLU A 11 2.93 21.33 21.40
N ALA A 12 3.54 21.63 22.54
CA ALA A 12 2.85 21.96 23.79
C ALA A 12 2.03 23.27 23.67
N ASP A 13 2.56 24.27 22.95
CA ASP A 13 1.87 25.54 22.75
C ASP A 13 0.68 25.39 21.81
N LEU A 14 0.78 24.55 20.78
CA LEU A 14 -0.33 24.24 19.89
C LEU A 14 -1.45 23.50 20.61
N GLN A 15 -1.13 22.48 21.41
CA GLN A 15 -2.14 21.77 22.19
C GLN A 15 -2.84 22.72 23.17
N LYS A 16 -2.11 23.65 23.79
CA LYS A 16 -2.67 24.68 24.67
C LYS A 16 -3.59 25.64 23.92
N LEU A 17 -3.25 26.06 22.70
CA LEU A 17 -4.03 26.97 21.87
C LEU A 17 -5.31 26.33 21.28
N THR A 18 -5.23 25.06 20.87
CA THR A 18 -6.38 24.27 20.44
C THR A 18 -7.35 24.02 21.58
N ARG A 19 -6.83 23.65 22.77
CA ARG A 19 -7.64 23.40 23.97
C ARG A 19 -8.28 24.67 24.54
N THR A 20 -7.74 25.84 24.23
CA THR A 20 -8.32 27.14 24.57
C THR A 20 -9.22 27.72 23.46
N HIS A 21 -9.53 26.94 22.41
CA HIS A 21 -10.35 27.35 21.25
C HIS A 21 -9.83 28.63 20.53
N LYS A 22 -8.55 28.99 20.71
CA LYS A 22 -7.96 30.21 20.14
C LYS A 22 -7.52 30.07 18.68
N ILE A 23 -7.54 28.86 18.12
CA ILE A 23 -7.30 28.58 16.71
C ILE A 23 -8.54 27.87 16.20
N SER A 24 -9.41 28.59 15.49
CA SER A 24 -10.62 28.00 14.89
C SER A 24 -10.56 27.92 13.36
N TYR A 25 -9.81 28.79 12.68
CA TYR A 25 -9.58 28.75 11.24
C TYR A 25 -8.32 29.54 10.90
N ILE A 26 -7.63 29.15 9.83
CA ILE A 26 -6.61 29.99 9.18
C ILE A 26 -7.33 30.70 8.04
N GLN A 27 -7.46 32.02 8.13
CA GLN A 27 -8.00 32.83 7.04
C GLN A 27 -6.89 33.01 6.00
N VAL A 28 -7.02 32.30 4.88
CA VAL A 28 -6.10 32.37 3.76
C VAL A 28 -6.70 33.32 2.72
N THR A 29 -5.93 34.31 2.26
CA THR A 29 -6.38 35.22 1.19
C THR A 29 -6.48 34.49 -0.15
N SER A 30 -7.32 34.98 -1.07
CA SER A 30 -7.58 34.34 -2.38
C SER A 30 -6.31 33.92 -3.13
N GLU A 31 -5.26 34.74 -3.09
CA GLU A 31 -3.99 34.48 -3.78
C GLU A 31 -3.18 33.33 -3.16
N GLN A 32 -3.37 33.06 -1.87
CA GLN A 32 -2.66 32.00 -1.16
C GLN A 32 -3.40 30.66 -1.24
N ILE A 33 -4.70 30.64 -1.56
CA ILE A 33 -5.51 29.42 -1.70
C ILE A 33 -4.93 28.49 -2.77
N ASP A 34 -4.51 29.05 -3.91
CA ASP A 34 -3.94 28.26 -5.00
C ASP A 34 -2.65 27.55 -4.54
N PHE A 35 -1.75 28.28 -3.88
CA PHE A 35 -0.49 27.73 -3.35
C PHE A 35 -0.73 26.61 -2.33
N PHE A 36 -1.64 26.82 -1.37
CA PHE A 36 -1.99 25.79 -0.40
C PHE A 36 -2.72 24.60 -1.04
N GLY A 37 -3.53 24.84 -2.06
CA GLY A 37 -4.20 23.80 -2.85
C GLY A 37 -3.21 22.86 -3.53
N PHE A 38 -2.19 23.41 -4.21
CA PHE A 38 -1.13 22.62 -4.82
C PHE A 38 -0.32 21.84 -3.78
N GLN A 39 0.03 22.46 -2.65
CA GLN A 39 0.81 21.79 -1.61
C GLN A 39 0.03 20.66 -0.93
N LEU A 40 -1.27 20.86 -0.70
CA LEU A 40 -2.15 19.83 -0.17
C LEU A 40 -2.33 18.69 -1.18
N LEU A 41 -2.49 19.00 -2.47
CA LEU A 41 -2.59 18.00 -3.52
C LEU A 41 -1.30 17.20 -3.66
N GLU A 42 -0.13 17.84 -3.62
CA GLU A 42 1.19 17.19 -3.59
C GLU A 42 1.36 16.27 -2.38
N TYR A 43 0.94 16.73 -1.19
CA TYR A 43 0.98 15.92 0.02
C TYR A 43 0.06 14.70 -0.10
N LEU A 44 -1.16 14.90 -0.58
CA LEU A 44 -2.10 13.82 -0.81
C LEU A 44 -1.59 12.87 -1.89
N LEU A 45 -1.00 13.36 -2.98
CA LEU A 45 -0.40 12.54 -4.02
C LEU A 45 0.78 11.72 -3.47
N LYS A 46 1.65 12.30 -2.65
CA LYS A 46 2.71 11.54 -1.95
C LYS A 46 2.15 10.47 -1.03
N SER A 47 0.98 10.71 -0.43
CA SER A 47 0.27 9.72 0.40
C SER A 47 -0.56 8.69 -0.40
N VAL A 48 -0.92 8.99 -1.66
CA VAL A 48 -1.76 8.13 -2.52
C VAL A 48 -0.92 7.32 -3.51
N VAL A 49 0.27 7.78 -3.91
CA VAL A 49 1.22 7.05 -4.77
C VAL A 49 1.85 5.84 -4.07
N THR A 50 1.64 5.67 -2.76
CA THR A 50 1.90 4.38 -2.07
C THR A 50 0.78 3.36 -2.24
N LYS A 51 -0.34 3.72 -2.89
CA LYS A 51 -1.46 2.82 -3.17
C LYS A 51 -1.67 2.65 -4.68
N SER A 52 -0.58 2.36 -5.40
CA SER A 52 -0.68 1.49 -6.57
C SER A 52 -0.97 0.06 -6.07
N PRO A 53 -1.65 -0.82 -6.83
CA PRO A 53 -1.99 -2.18 -6.42
C PRO A 53 -0.74 -3.07 -6.48
N SER A 54 0.22 -2.78 -5.62
CA SER A 54 1.23 -3.75 -5.21
C SER A 54 0.73 -4.31 -3.89
N SER A 55 0.22 -5.53 -3.96
CA SER A 55 -0.24 -6.35 -2.85
C SER A 55 0.83 -6.44 -1.75
N ASP A 56 0.79 -5.52 -0.79
CA ASP A 56 1.48 -5.53 0.51
C ASP A 56 1.04 -4.24 1.22
N THR A 57 0.40 -4.15 2.39
CA THR A 57 0.16 -5.03 3.53
C THR A 57 -0.90 -4.36 4.42
N ALA A 58 -1.91 -5.09 4.90
CA ALA A 58 -2.69 -4.72 6.09
C ALA A 58 -3.32 -5.95 6.78
N THR A 59 -2.52 -7.00 7.01
CA THR A 59 -2.73 -7.96 8.11
C THR A 59 -1.35 -8.41 8.58
N SER A 60 -1.05 -8.27 9.87
CA SER A 60 0.23 -8.62 10.51
C SER A 60 0.46 -10.14 10.60
N SER A 61 0.37 -10.83 9.47
CA SER A 61 0.64 -12.26 9.33
C SER A 61 1.75 -12.43 8.29
N PRO A 62 2.82 -13.18 8.57
CA PRO A 62 3.87 -13.41 7.59
C PRO A 62 3.25 -14.01 6.33
N GLU A 63 3.48 -13.37 5.19
CA GLU A 63 2.95 -13.83 3.91
C GLU A 63 3.40 -15.28 3.65
N ARG A 64 2.44 -16.19 3.55
CA ARG A 64 2.69 -17.62 3.41
C ARG A 64 3.10 -17.93 1.98
N ILE A 65 4.23 -18.59 1.80
CA ILE A 65 4.67 -19.07 0.49
C ILE A 65 4.22 -20.52 0.26
N VAL A 66 3.51 -20.72 -0.85
CA VAL A 66 2.98 -22.01 -1.32
C VAL A 66 3.97 -22.68 -2.25
N ARG A 67 4.25 -23.97 -2.03
CA ARG A 67 5.12 -24.76 -2.92
C ARG A 67 4.32 -25.37 -4.06
N ALA A 68 5.01 -25.78 -5.13
CA ALA A 68 4.36 -26.36 -6.31
C ALA A 68 3.42 -27.55 -6.03
N LYS A 69 3.70 -28.38 -5.02
CA LYS A 69 2.82 -29.49 -4.63
C LYS A 69 1.49 -28.98 -4.08
N GLU A 70 1.56 -28.12 -3.06
CA GLU A 70 0.38 -27.50 -2.45
C GLU A 70 -0.39 -26.64 -3.46
N LEU A 71 0.31 -25.96 -4.37
CA LEU A 71 -0.33 -25.16 -5.41
C LEU A 71 -1.21 -26.00 -6.36
N GLN A 72 -0.76 -27.22 -6.70
CA GLN A 72 -1.55 -28.15 -7.50
C GLN A 72 -2.77 -28.65 -6.75
N GLU A 73 -2.64 -28.87 -5.44
CA GLU A 73 -3.77 -29.27 -4.57
C GLU A 73 -4.79 -28.13 -4.43
N LEU A 74 -4.34 -26.88 -4.31
CA LEU A 74 -5.21 -25.70 -4.20
C LEU A 74 -5.93 -25.38 -5.51
N THR A 75 -5.21 -25.37 -6.63
CA THR A 75 -5.76 -24.94 -7.93
C THR A 75 -6.41 -26.09 -8.71
N GLY A 76 -6.11 -27.35 -8.37
CA GLY A 76 -6.48 -28.52 -9.15
C GLY A 76 -5.78 -28.60 -10.52
N LEU A 77 -4.83 -27.71 -10.81
CA LEU A 77 -4.15 -27.64 -12.10
C LEU A 77 -2.83 -28.41 -12.10
N SER A 78 -2.53 -29.06 -13.22
CA SER A 78 -1.23 -29.71 -13.40
C SER A 78 -0.08 -28.69 -13.48
N ARG A 79 1.14 -29.10 -13.13
CA ARG A 79 2.35 -28.26 -13.27
C ARG A 79 2.52 -27.69 -14.67
N THR A 80 2.21 -28.48 -15.70
CA THR A 80 2.31 -28.05 -17.11
C THR A 80 1.31 -26.95 -17.41
N THR A 81 0.10 -27.04 -16.85
CA THR A 81 -0.92 -26.01 -17.01
C THR A 81 -0.50 -24.71 -16.32
N LEU A 82 -0.02 -24.80 -15.07
CA LEU A 82 0.51 -23.65 -14.33
C LEU A 82 1.64 -22.96 -15.11
N TRP A 83 2.60 -23.73 -15.65
CA TRP A 83 3.68 -23.17 -16.47
C TRP A 83 3.18 -22.49 -17.75
N ARG A 84 2.14 -23.02 -18.41
CA ARG A 84 1.54 -22.36 -19.58
C ARG A 84 0.86 -21.05 -19.21
N LEU A 85 0.18 -21.00 -18.06
CA LEU A 85 -0.48 -19.78 -17.59
C LEU A 85 0.55 -18.72 -17.17
N GLU A 86 1.62 -19.12 -16.48
CA GLU A 86 2.75 -18.26 -16.14
C GLU A 86 3.35 -17.64 -17.41
N ARG A 87 3.60 -18.45 -18.45
CA ARG A 87 4.11 -17.94 -19.75
C ARG A 87 3.14 -17.01 -20.49
N ARG A 88 1.84 -17.08 -20.19
CA ARG A 88 0.82 -16.19 -20.76
C ARG A 88 0.62 -14.94 -19.91
N GLY A 89 1.27 -14.82 -18.75
CA GLY A 89 1.03 -13.74 -17.78
C GLY A 89 -0.35 -13.83 -17.11
N GLU A 90 -0.98 -15.00 -17.15
CA GLU A 90 -2.32 -15.24 -16.59
C GLU A 90 -2.28 -15.90 -15.23
N PHE A 91 -1.10 -16.03 -14.62
CA PHE A 91 -0.89 -16.65 -13.33
C PHE A 91 0.18 -15.87 -12.55
N PRO A 92 0.11 -15.81 -11.21
CA PRO A 92 1.12 -15.15 -10.40
C PRO A 92 2.56 -15.64 -10.65
N ASP A 93 3.49 -14.71 -10.56
CA ASP A 93 4.91 -15.00 -10.76
C ASP A 93 5.48 -15.85 -9.61
N ARG A 94 6.44 -16.71 -9.94
CA ARG A 94 7.13 -17.53 -8.94
C ARG A 94 8.20 -16.73 -8.20
N VAL A 95 8.24 -16.87 -6.88
CA VAL A 95 9.24 -16.30 -5.99
C VAL A 95 10.35 -17.32 -5.71
N PRO A 96 11.63 -17.00 -5.96
CA PRO A 96 12.75 -17.86 -5.58
C PRO A 96 12.93 -17.84 -4.05
N LEU A 97 13.03 -19.01 -3.44
CA LEU A 97 13.12 -19.14 -1.98
C LEU A 97 14.56 -19.36 -1.51
N SER A 98 15.20 -20.42 -2.00
CA SER A 98 16.64 -20.66 -1.83
C SER A 98 17.12 -21.75 -2.79
N GLY A 99 18.30 -21.58 -3.37
CA GLY A 99 18.82 -22.52 -4.38
C GLY A 99 17.86 -22.72 -5.55
N SER A 100 17.55 -23.97 -5.91
CA SER A 100 16.60 -24.32 -6.98
C SER A 100 15.14 -24.40 -6.52
N SER A 101 14.83 -23.97 -5.30
CA SER A 101 13.46 -23.94 -4.77
C SER A 101 12.71 -22.68 -5.19
N VAL A 102 11.50 -22.87 -5.69
CA VAL A 102 10.55 -21.81 -6.02
C VAL A 102 9.23 -21.99 -5.25
N GLY A 103 8.51 -20.90 -5.06
CA GLY A 103 7.17 -20.88 -4.48
C GLY A 103 6.34 -19.72 -5.00
N TRP A 104 5.10 -19.60 -4.53
CA TRP A 104 4.17 -18.53 -4.91
C TRP A 104 3.56 -17.93 -3.65
N ARG A 105 3.25 -16.64 -3.68
CA ARG A 105 2.55 -16.01 -2.56
C ARG A 105 1.13 -16.54 -2.47
N TYR A 106 0.73 -16.97 -1.28
CA TYR A 106 -0.61 -17.51 -1.06
C TYR A 106 -1.70 -16.47 -1.37
N SER A 107 -1.47 -15.22 -1.01
CA SER A 107 -2.33 -14.05 -1.30
C SER A 107 -2.63 -13.92 -2.80
N GLU A 108 -1.59 -13.82 -3.63
CA GLU A 108 -1.70 -13.66 -5.09
C GLU A 108 -2.41 -14.85 -5.74
N VAL A 109 -2.13 -16.08 -5.28
CA VAL A 109 -2.81 -17.28 -5.78
C VAL A 109 -4.29 -17.26 -5.43
N MET A 110 -4.66 -16.90 -4.20
CA MET A 110 -6.05 -16.81 -3.77
C MET A 110 -6.82 -15.69 -4.48
N GLU A 111 -6.17 -14.56 -4.73
CA GLU A 111 -6.74 -13.44 -5.51
C GLU A 111 -6.97 -13.85 -6.97
N TRP A 112 -6.01 -14.55 -7.57
CA TRP A 112 -6.16 -15.12 -8.91
C TRP A 112 -7.32 -16.10 -9.00
N MET A 113 -7.49 -16.97 -7.99
CA MET A 113 -8.62 -17.91 -7.93
C MET A 113 -9.97 -17.19 -7.83
N GLN A 114 -10.04 -16.05 -7.14
CA GLN A 114 -11.26 -15.24 -7.01
C GLN A 114 -11.60 -14.46 -8.27
N THR A 115 -10.61 -14.19 -9.12
CA THR A 115 -10.79 -13.43 -10.38
C THR A 115 -11.32 -14.31 -11.53
N ARG A 116 -11.34 -15.64 -11.35
CA ARG A 116 -11.85 -16.62 -12.33
C ARG A 116 -13.24 -17.12 -12.00
#